data_AF-K7FAA4-F1
#
_entry.id   AF-K7FAA4-F1
#
_cell.length_a   1.000
_cell.length_b   1.000
_cell.length_c   1.000
_cell.angle_alpha   90.00
_cell.angle_beta   90.00
_cell.angle_gamma   90.00
#
_symmetry.space_group_name_H-M   'P 1'
#
loop_
_entity.id
_entity.type
_entity.pdbx_description
1 polymer ?
#
loop_
_entity_poly.entity_id
_entity_poly.type
_entity_poly.pdbx_seq_one_letter_code
_entity_poly.pdbx_strand_id
1 'polypeptide(L)'
;PLQVPGREVAAPTVPIPQVDIVPGRLSESEWISLVSTEEGEDGVGDILAWMLDQVLEECYKVYLARQCIPFTISQARDAILQIAEWRFLARDEGEATVEEDATWQEEEEPVACVTDSWAQGSVPVI
;
A
#
# COMPACT_ATOMS: atom_id res chain seq x y z
N PRO A 1 8.59 23.67 -100.68
CA PRO A 1 8.15 22.66 -99.70
C PRO A 1 8.65 23.04 -98.29
N LEU A 2 7.71 23.43 -97.43
CA LEU A 2 7.94 23.87 -96.05
C LEU A 2 8.02 22.66 -95.12
N GLN A 3 8.96 22.65 -94.17
CA GLN A 3 8.87 21.79 -92.99
C GLN A 3 9.19 22.63 -91.75
N VAL A 4 8.15 22.94 -90.99
CA VAL A 4 8.22 23.59 -89.68
C VAL A 4 8.45 22.48 -88.65
N PRO A 5 9.38 22.61 -87.67
CA PRO A 5 9.56 21.58 -86.66
C PRO A 5 8.36 21.58 -85.71
N GLY A 6 7.70 20.43 -85.61
CA GLY A 6 6.54 20.23 -84.76
C GLY A 6 6.91 20.44 -83.28
N ARG A 7 6.13 21.29 -82.62
CA ARG A 7 6.13 21.44 -81.17
C ARG A 7 5.63 20.12 -80.57
N GLU A 8 6.49 19.39 -79.88
CA GLU A 8 6.11 18.22 -79.12
C GLU A 8 5.23 18.70 -77.95
N VAL A 9 3.92 18.45 -78.07
CA VAL A 9 2.95 18.75 -77.02
C VAL A 9 3.07 17.63 -76.01
N ALA A 10 3.64 17.93 -74.83
CA ALA A 10 3.70 16.97 -73.73
C ALA A 10 2.29 16.40 -73.49
N ALA A 11 2.19 15.06 -73.46
CA ALA A 11 0.93 14.37 -73.21
C ALA A 11 0.32 14.87 -71.89
N PRO A 12 -1.00 15.13 -71.82
CA PRO A 12 -1.63 15.54 -70.58
C PRO A 12 -1.42 14.42 -69.56
N THR A 13 -0.69 14.73 -68.48
CA THR A 13 -0.61 13.86 -67.31
C THR A 13 -2.02 13.79 -66.75
N VAL A 14 -2.76 12.75 -67.10
CA VAL A 14 -4.06 12.46 -66.51
C VAL A 14 -3.81 12.27 -65.02
N PRO A 15 -4.34 13.13 -64.14
CA PRO A 15 -4.21 12.90 -62.72
C PRO A 15 -4.88 11.56 -62.40
N ILE A 16 -4.14 10.67 -61.75
CA ILE A 16 -4.69 9.41 -61.25
C ILE A 16 -5.88 9.78 -60.37
N PRO A 17 -7.08 9.22 -60.61
CA PRO A 17 -8.24 9.54 -59.79
C PRO A 17 -7.94 9.15 -58.34
N GLN A 18 -7.75 10.15 -57.48
CA GLN A 18 -7.61 9.96 -56.04
C GLN A 18 -9.02 9.79 -55.47
N VAL A 19 -9.23 8.72 -54.73
CA VAL A 19 -10.48 8.51 -54.00
C VAL A 19 -10.43 9.41 -52.77
N ASP A 20 -11.33 10.38 -52.73
CA ASP A 20 -11.49 11.27 -51.59
C ASP A 20 -12.50 10.68 -50.62
N ILE A 21 -12.13 10.59 -49.34
CA ILE A 21 -13.05 10.27 -48.25
C ILE A 21 -13.80 11.53 -47.84
N VAL A 22 -13.09 12.66 -47.76
CA VAL A 22 -13.68 13.99 -47.61
C VAL A 22 -13.21 14.84 -48.81
N PRO A 23 -14.12 15.24 -49.71
CA PRO A 23 -13.78 15.93 -50.95
C PRO A 23 -12.85 17.14 -50.73
N GLY A 24 -11.69 17.13 -51.39
CA GLY A 24 -10.71 18.22 -51.32
C GLY A 24 -10.08 18.47 -49.95
N ARG A 25 -10.22 17.52 -49.00
CA ARG A 25 -9.73 17.65 -47.62
C ARG A 25 -8.98 16.41 -47.12
N LEU A 26 -9.42 15.22 -47.50
CA LEU A 26 -8.83 13.96 -47.05
C LEU A 26 -8.96 12.90 -48.12
N SER A 27 -7.82 12.47 -48.66
CA SER A 27 -7.73 11.32 -49.55
C SER A 27 -7.79 10.00 -48.77
N GLU A 28 -8.19 8.93 -49.45
CA GLU A 28 -8.20 7.57 -48.88
C GLU A 28 -6.83 7.14 -48.39
N SER A 29 -5.76 7.47 -49.12
CA SER A 29 -4.38 7.17 -48.70
C SER A 29 -3.97 7.87 -47.42
N GLU A 30 -4.37 9.14 -47.23
CA GLU A 30 -4.07 9.88 -46.01
C GLU A 30 -4.83 9.30 -44.82
N TRP A 31 -6.09 8.91 -45.01
CA TRP A 31 -6.87 8.25 -43.97
C TRP A 31 -6.30 6.89 -43.56
N ILE A 32 -5.94 6.03 -44.52
CA ILE A 32 -5.31 4.74 -44.23
C ILE A 32 -3.99 4.96 -43.48
N SER A 33 -3.20 5.96 -43.87
CA SER A 33 -1.97 6.30 -43.17
C SER A 33 -2.24 6.73 -41.72
N LEU A 34 -3.27 7.53 -41.46
CA LEU A 34 -3.65 7.95 -40.11
C LEU A 34 -4.10 6.75 -39.26
N VAL A 35 -5.00 5.91 -39.79
CA VAL A 35 -5.49 4.70 -39.10
C VAL A 35 -4.33 3.76 -38.79
N SER A 36 -3.43 3.52 -39.74
CA SER A 36 -2.25 2.66 -39.51
C SER A 36 -1.30 3.23 -38.46
N THR A 37 -1.25 4.56 -38.32
CA THR A 37 -0.44 5.23 -37.30
C THR A 37 -1.08 5.08 -35.93
N GLU A 38 -2.39 5.32 -35.82
CA GLU A 38 -3.18 5.13 -34.60
C GLU A 38 -3.07 3.70 -34.07
N GLU A 39 -3.24 2.70 -34.94
CA GLU A 39 -3.06 1.28 -34.58
C GLU A 39 -1.64 0.98 -34.08
N GLY A 40 -0.63 1.60 -34.70
CA GLY A 40 0.77 1.47 -34.27
C GLY A 40 1.00 2.09 -32.90
N GLU A 41 0.42 3.27 -32.64
CA GLU A 41 0.51 3.96 -31.35
C GLU A 41 -0.17 3.17 -30.23
N ASP A 42 -1.35 2.59 -30.50
CA ASP A 42 -2.07 1.73 -29.56
C ASP A 42 -1.23 0.50 -29.19
N GLY A 43 -0.65 -0.18 -30.18
CA GLY A 43 0.24 -1.32 -29.94
C GLY A 43 1.49 -0.97 -29.13
N VAL A 44 2.09 0.20 -29.36
CA VAL A 44 3.20 0.70 -28.53
C VAL A 44 2.71 1.03 -27.10
N GLY A 45 1.52 1.58 -26.98
CA GLY A 45 0.86 1.86 -25.70
C GLY A 45 0.68 0.60 -24.85
N ASP A 46 0.18 -0.47 -25.44
CA ASP A 46 0.01 -1.77 -24.78
C ASP A 46 1.34 -2.36 -24.30
N ILE A 47 2.37 -2.30 -25.13
CA ILE A 47 3.72 -2.78 -24.76
C ILE A 47 4.26 -1.96 -23.60
N LEU A 48 4.12 -0.63 -23.64
CA LEU A 48 4.59 0.24 -22.57
C LEU A 48 3.83 -0.03 -21.26
N ALA A 49 2.51 -0.16 -21.33
CA ALA A 49 1.68 -0.47 -20.16
C ALA A 49 2.08 -1.80 -19.52
N TRP A 50 2.28 -2.83 -20.34
CA TRP A 50 2.77 -4.13 -19.87
C TRP A 50 4.17 -4.03 -19.22
N MET A 51 5.11 -3.31 -19.84
CA MET A 51 6.44 -3.12 -19.25
C MET A 51 6.39 -2.38 -17.92
N LEU A 52 5.59 -1.32 -17.82
CA LEU A 52 5.42 -0.54 -16.59
C LEU A 52 4.82 -1.38 -15.47
N ASP A 53 3.80 -2.18 -15.78
CA ASP A 53 3.18 -3.11 -14.82
C ASP A 53 4.22 -4.09 -14.25
N GLN A 54 4.99 -4.74 -15.12
CA GLN A 54 6.03 -5.68 -14.70
C GLN A 54 7.13 -5.02 -13.87
N VAL A 55 7.58 -3.83 -14.28
CA VAL A 55 8.61 -3.09 -13.53
C VAL A 55 8.08 -2.66 -12.16
N LEU A 56 6.86 -2.15 -12.08
CA LEU A 56 6.26 -1.72 -10.82
C LEU A 56 6.06 -2.90 -9.87
N GLU A 57 5.59 -4.05 -10.37
CA GLU A 57 5.43 -5.27 -9.60
C GLU A 57 6.77 -5.75 -9.00
N GLU A 58 7.84 -5.79 -9.80
CA GLU A 58 9.16 -6.19 -9.31
C GLU A 58 9.77 -5.17 -8.35
N CYS A 59 9.62 -3.86 -8.62
CA CYS A 59 10.02 -2.80 -7.70
C CYS A 59 9.29 -2.93 -6.35
N TYR A 60 8.00 -3.26 -6.37
CA TYR A 60 7.20 -3.43 -5.17
C TYR A 60 7.66 -4.64 -4.35
N LYS A 61 7.93 -5.79 -4.99
CA LYS A 61 8.51 -6.97 -4.33
C LYS A 61 9.84 -6.65 -3.65
N VAL A 62 10.74 -5.96 -4.35
CA VAL A 62 12.03 -5.53 -3.79
C VAL A 62 11.84 -4.58 -2.61
N TYR A 63 10.90 -3.64 -2.71
CA TYR A 63 10.55 -2.75 -1.61
C TYR A 63 10.09 -3.52 -0.37
N LEU A 64 9.14 -4.46 -0.51
CA LEU A 64 8.64 -5.28 0.59
C LEU A 64 9.75 -6.12 1.22
N ALA A 65 10.61 -6.75 0.40
CA ALA A 65 11.74 -7.53 0.90
C ALA A 65 12.70 -6.66 1.72
N ARG A 66 12.96 -5.42 1.30
CA ARG A 66 13.79 -4.46 2.04
C ARG A 66 13.14 -3.99 3.35
N GLN A 67 11.81 -3.88 3.39
CA GLN A 67 11.08 -3.43 4.58
C GLN A 67 10.83 -4.54 5.60
N CYS A 68 10.87 -5.81 5.20
CA CYS A 68 10.58 -6.94 6.06
C CYS A 68 11.43 -6.95 7.35
N ILE A 69 12.75 -6.80 7.23
CA ILE A 69 13.67 -6.82 8.39
C ILE A 69 13.47 -5.59 9.29
N PRO A 70 13.54 -4.33 8.79
CA PRO A 70 13.31 -3.14 9.62
C PRO A 70 11.95 -3.16 10.33
N PHE A 71 10.90 -3.55 9.62
CA PHE A 71 9.55 -3.66 10.19
C PHE A 71 9.51 -4.71 11.31
N THR A 72 10.01 -5.92 11.05
CA THR A 72 10.02 -7.01 12.04
C THR A 72 10.82 -6.65 13.28
N ILE A 73 11.99 -6.01 13.12
CA ILE A 73 12.80 -5.55 14.26
C ILE A 73 12.05 -4.50 15.07
N SER A 74 11.39 -3.55 14.41
CA SER A 74 10.61 -2.50 15.09
C SER A 74 9.46 -3.11 15.88
N GLN A 75 8.69 -4.01 15.26
CA GLN A 75 7.61 -4.74 15.92
C GLN A 75 8.11 -5.58 17.11
N ALA A 76 9.24 -6.28 16.95
CA ALA A 76 9.81 -7.08 18.02
C ALA A 76 10.29 -6.21 19.20
N ARG A 77 10.93 -5.07 18.91
CA ARG A 77 11.34 -4.09 19.93
C ARG A 77 10.13 -3.60 20.72
N ASP A 78 9.06 -3.19 20.04
CA ASP A 78 7.87 -2.64 20.69
C ASP A 78 7.16 -3.71 21.53
N ALA A 79 7.05 -4.94 21.03
CA ALA A 79 6.50 -6.06 21.79
C ALA A 79 7.32 -6.40 23.03
N ILE A 80 8.66 -6.44 22.92
CA ILE A 80 9.55 -6.69 24.07
C ILE A 80 9.37 -5.60 25.13
N LEU A 81 9.30 -4.34 24.70
CA LEU A 81 9.11 -3.21 25.61
C LEU A 81 7.78 -3.31 26.35
N GLN A 82 6.70 -3.60 25.63
CA GLN A 82 5.37 -3.81 26.23
C GLN A 82 5.35 -4.98 27.23
N ILE A 83 6.00 -6.10 26.90
CA ILE A 83 6.12 -7.24 27.81
C ILE A 83 6.93 -6.87 29.06
N ALA A 84 8.00 -6.09 28.90
CA ALA A 84 8.81 -5.63 30.03
C ALA A 84 8.00 -4.71 30.94
N GLU A 85 7.23 -3.78 30.39
CA GLU A 85 6.34 -2.90 31.17
C GLU A 85 5.27 -3.69 31.95
N TRP A 86 4.72 -4.76 31.37
CA TRP A 86 3.77 -5.62 32.07
C TRP A 86 4.42 -6.47 33.16
N ARG A 87 5.64 -6.96 32.93
CA ARG A 87 6.34 -7.84 33.86
C ARG A 87 6.97 -7.09 35.03
N PHE A 88 7.40 -5.86 34.76
CA PHE A 88 7.98 -4.91 35.71
C PHE A 88 7.06 -3.70 35.82
N LEU A 89 5.87 -3.94 36.40
CA LEU A 89 4.98 -2.86 36.78
C LEU A 89 5.78 -1.83 37.58
N ALA A 90 5.60 -0.55 37.24
CA ALA A 90 6.17 0.53 38.03
C ALA A 90 5.82 0.30 39.50
N ARG A 91 6.76 0.61 40.39
CA ARG A 91 6.47 0.64 41.82
C ARG A 91 5.27 1.55 42.01
N ASP A 92 4.20 1.00 42.55
CA ASP A 92 3.09 1.82 43.00
C ASP A 92 3.61 2.70 44.15
N GLU A 93 3.49 4.02 43.99
CA GLU A 93 3.87 4.97 45.03
C GLU A 93 2.88 4.92 46.20
N GLY A 94 1.76 4.20 46.04
CA GLY A 94 0.69 4.09 47.03
C GLY A 94 -0.18 5.34 47.04
N GLU A 95 -1.21 5.33 47.88
CA GLU A 95 -2.10 6.48 48.04
C GLU A 95 -1.44 7.55 48.91
N ALA A 96 -1.42 8.80 48.44
CA ALA A 96 -0.69 9.89 49.10
C ALA A 96 -1.37 10.40 50.39
N THR A 97 -2.64 10.06 50.61
CA THR A 97 -3.48 10.62 51.67
C THR A 97 -4.28 9.54 52.41
N VAL A 98 -3.69 8.37 52.63
CA VAL A 98 -4.32 7.27 53.40
C VAL A 98 -4.81 7.77 54.77
N GLU A 99 -4.01 8.62 55.41
CA GLU A 99 -4.32 9.24 56.72
C GLU A 99 -5.58 10.14 56.70
N GLU A 100 -5.94 10.69 55.53
CA GLU A 100 -7.13 11.55 55.36
C GLU A 100 -8.36 10.75 54.94
N ASP A 101 -8.18 9.48 54.55
CA ASP A 101 -9.25 8.62 54.07
C ASP A 101 -9.84 7.79 55.23
N ALA A 102 -11.04 8.16 55.65
CA ALA A 102 -11.78 7.45 56.69
C ALA A 102 -12.18 6.02 56.31
N THR A 103 -12.11 5.65 55.03
CA THR A 103 -12.36 4.28 54.55
C THR A 103 -11.12 3.39 54.63
N TRP A 104 -9.94 3.99 54.88
CA TRP A 104 -8.64 3.32 54.90
C TRP A 104 -8.08 3.23 56.33
N GLN A 105 -8.91 2.74 57.24
CA GLN A 105 -8.53 2.52 58.64
C GLN A 105 -8.13 1.06 58.85
N GLU A 106 -7.13 0.82 59.69
CA GLU A 106 -6.76 -0.53 60.10
C GLU A 106 -7.96 -1.19 60.79
N GLU A 107 -8.36 -2.38 60.33
CA GLU A 107 -9.46 -3.11 60.97
C GLU A 107 -9.03 -3.61 62.36
N GLU A 108 -9.94 -3.51 63.33
CA GLU A 108 -9.70 -4.05 64.67
C GLU A 108 -9.57 -5.58 64.60
N GLU A 109 -8.57 -6.14 65.28
CA GLU A 109 -8.39 -7.58 65.34
C GLU A 109 -9.67 -8.25 65.87
N PRO A 110 -10.22 -9.25 65.16
CA PRO A 110 -11.46 -9.88 65.60
C PRO A 110 -11.28 -10.51 66.97
N VAL A 111 -12.29 -10.37 67.82
CA VAL A 111 -12.28 -10.99 69.15
C VAL A 111 -12.04 -12.49 69.01
N ALA A 112 -11.04 -13.00 69.73
CA ALA A 112 -10.73 -14.41 69.76
C ALA A 112 -12.01 -15.22 69.98
N CYS A 113 -12.38 -16.05 69.00
CA CYS A 113 -13.56 -16.87 69.13
C CYS A 113 -13.34 -17.90 70.24
N VAL A 114 -14.43 -18.27 70.94
CA VAL A 114 -14.37 -19.41 71.84
C VAL A 114 -13.98 -20.63 71.00
N THR A 115 -12.85 -21.25 71.33
CA THR A 115 -12.41 -22.51 70.74
C THR A 115 -13.59 -23.46 70.69
N ASP A 116 -14.02 -23.83 69.48
CA ASP A 116 -15.17 -24.69 69.34
C ASP A 116 -14.90 -26.05 70.00
N SER A 117 -15.96 -26.80 70.26
CA SER A 117 -15.83 -28.13 70.87
C SER A 117 -15.10 -29.14 69.96
N TRP A 118 -14.72 -28.76 68.73
CA TRP A 118 -13.94 -29.55 67.78
C TRP A 118 -12.44 -29.25 67.85
N ALA A 119 -12.04 -28.13 68.44
CA ALA A 119 -10.65 -27.68 68.58
C ALA A 119 -10.07 -27.88 70.00
N GLN A 120 -10.83 -28.49 70.91
CA GLN A 120 -10.39 -28.84 72.27
C GLN A 120 -9.39 -30.03 72.25
N GLY A 121 -8.18 -29.78 71.76
CA GLY A 121 -7.10 -30.77 71.71
C GLY A 121 -5.88 -30.35 70.89
N SER A 122 -5.99 -29.27 70.10
CA SER A 122 -4.98 -28.88 69.12
C SER A 122 -3.97 -27.83 69.60
N VAL A 123 -4.20 -27.21 70.77
CA VAL A 123 -3.36 -26.13 71.30
C VAL A 123 -2.68 -26.57 72.60
N PRO A 124 -1.35 -26.70 72.67
CA PRO A 124 -0.65 -27.03 73.90
C PRO A 124 -0.77 -25.86 74.89
N VAL A 125 -1.13 -26.15 76.13
CA VAL A 125 -1.06 -25.19 77.23
C VAL A 125 0.39 -25.16 77.72
N ILE A 126 1.07 -24.02 77.60
CA ILE A 126 2.41 -23.78 78.19
C ILE A 126 2.20 -23.32 79.64
#